data_AF-A0A2N2SXP1-F1
#
_entry.id   AF-A0A2N2SXP1-F1
#
_cell.length_a   1.000
_cell.length_b   1.000
_cell.length_c   1.000
_cell.angle_alpha   90.00
_cell.angle_beta   90.00
_cell.angle_gamma   90.00
#
_symmetry.space_group_name_H-M   'P 1'
#
loop_
_entity.id
_entity.type
_entity.pdbx_description
1 polymer ?
#
loop_
_entity_poly.entity_id
_entity_poly.type
_entity_poly.pdbx_seq_one_letter_code
_entity_poly.pdbx_strand_id
1 'polypeptide(L)'
;CSKKISEYGAHNQRSHVTVTATLNDHLWIEDVVQLVEGQASCEVYGLLKRPDEKYVTERAYDNPKFVEDMVRDVAGLLNHEQRIDAYAVESENFESIHNHSAYALIERDKRLPA
;
A
#
# COMPACT_ATOMS: atom_id res chain seq x y z
N CYS A 1 10.24 -3.60 -11.58
CA CYS A 1 11.31 -4.62 -11.67
C CYS A 1 10.94 -5.68 -12.70
N SER A 2 10.13 -6.68 -12.33
CA SER A 2 9.74 -7.83 -13.17
C SER A 2 9.03 -7.46 -14.47
N LYS A 3 7.96 -6.65 -14.43
CA LYS A 3 7.24 -6.17 -15.62
C LYS A 3 8.15 -5.53 -16.68
N LYS A 4 9.22 -4.85 -16.26
CA LYS A 4 10.13 -4.13 -17.16
C LYS A 4 11.11 -5.07 -17.90
N ILE A 5 11.44 -6.21 -17.29
CA ILE A 5 12.48 -7.11 -17.80
C ILE A 5 11.92 -8.39 -18.46
N SER A 6 10.66 -8.72 -18.21
CA SER A 6 9.99 -9.90 -18.75
C SER A 6 9.22 -9.57 -20.03
N GLU A 7 9.26 -10.45 -21.03
CA GLU A 7 8.48 -10.28 -22.28
C GLU A 7 6.97 -10.39 -22.04
N TYR A 8 6.55 -11.14 -21.02
CA TYR A 8 5.16 -11.29 -20.60
C TYR A 8 5.07 -11.55 -19.10
N GLY A 9 3.96 -11.11 -18.52
CA GLY A 9 3.69 -11.28 -17.09
C GLY A 9 4.58 -10.44 -16.18
N ALA A 10 4.27 -10.50 -14.90
CA ALA A 10 5.05 -9.93 -13.81
C ALA A 10 4.65 -10.68 -12.54
N HIS A 11 5.61 -10.99 -11.66
CA HIS A 11 5.24 -11.57 -10.38
C HIS A 11 4.48 -10.54 -9.55
N ASN A 12 3.55 -11.04 -8.74
CA ASN A 12 2.81 -10.29 -7.74
C ASN A 12 2.69 -11.17 -6.49
N GLN A 13 2.34 -10.53 -5.38
CA GLN A 13 2.25 -11.18 -4.09
C GLN A 13 1.23 -10.47 -3.22
N ARG A 14 0.87 -11.12 -2.12
CA ARG A 14 0.17 -10.46 -1.03
C ARG A 14 1.15 -9.56 -0.30
N SER A 15 0.66 -8.39 0.10
CA SER A 15 1.36 -7.48 0.99
C SER A 15 0.49 -7.18 2.21
N HIS A 16 1.13 -6.90 3.33
CA HIS A 16 0.48 -6.27 4.47
C HIS A 16 0.95 -4.83 4.57
N VAL A 17 -0.01 -3.91 4.65
CA VAL A 17 0.27 -2.50 4.95
C VAL A 17 -0.30 -2.22 6.34
N THR A 18 0.56 -1.79 7.26
CA THR A 18 0.18 -1.46 8.63
C THR A 18 0.32 0.04 8.81
N VAL A 19 -0.75 0.69 9.25
CA VAL A 19 -0.75 2.11 9.63
C VAL A 19 -1.01 2.22 11.12
N THR A 20 -0.06 2.79 11.84
CA THR A 20 -0.21 3.22 13.22
C THR A 20 -0.29 4.73 13.23
N ALA A 21 -1.34 5.31 13.82
CA ALA A 21 -1.54 6.76 13.83
C ALA A 21 -1.93 7.27 15.23
N THR A 22 -1.35 8.41 15.61
CA THR A 22 -1.78 9.21 16.76
C THR A 22 -2.77 10.25 16.26
N LEU A 23 -4.01 10.18 16.73
CA LEU A 23 -5.10 11.04 16.29
C LEU A 23 -5.28 12.24 17.24
N ASN A 24 -5.63 13.39 16.68
CA ASN A 24 -6.03 14.59 17.42
C ASN A 24 -7.55 14.88 17.35
N ASP A 25 -8.26 14.19 16.45
CA ASP A 25 -9.71 14.25 16.27
C ASP A 25 -10.23 12.89 15.76
N HIS A 26 -11.55 12.72 15.70
CA HIS A 26 -12.19 11.50 15.23
C HIS A 26 -11.88 11.21 13.76
N LEU A 27 -11.35 10.02 13.50
CA LEU A 27 -11.10 9.47 12.17
C LEU A 27 -11.69 8.07 12.10
N TRP A 28 -12.48 7.79 11.07
CA TRP A 28 -13.01 6.46 10.84
C TRP A 28 -11.90 5.52 10.38
N ILE A 29 -11.96 4.26 10.81
CA ILE A 29 -10.97 3.26 10.41
C ILE A 29 -11.08 3.02 8.90
N GLU A 30 -12.30 3.05 8.36
CA GLU A 30 -12.61 2.92 6.95
C GLU A 30 -11.95 4.01 6.09
N ASP A 31 -11.83 5.24 6.60
CA ASP A 31 -11.14 6.33 5.89
C ASP A 31 -9.66 5.98 5.70
N VAL A 32 -9.02 5.42 6.74
CA VAL A 32 -7.62 4.97 6.68
C VAL A 32 -7.47 3.78 5.72
N VAL A 33 -8.40 2.82 5.77
CA VAL A 33 -8.40 1.67 4.86
C VAL A 33 -8.52 2.12 3.41
N GLN A 34 -9.47 3.01 3.09
CA GLN A 34 -9.65 3.54 1.73
C GLN A 34 -8.43 4.32 1.23
N LEU A 35 -7.79 5.10 2.11
CA LEU A 35 -6.57 5.83 1.79
C LEU A 35 -5.45 4.85 1.38
N VAL A 36 -5.27 3.77 2.14
CA VAL A 36 -4.25 2.74 1.87
C VAL A 36 -4.60 1.93 0.60
N GLU A 37 -5.84 1.44 0.49
CA GLU A 37 -6.30 0.66 -0.67
C GLU A 37 -6.23 1.47 -1.97
N GLY A 38 -6.54 2.77 -1.92
CA GLY A 38 -6.39 3.68 -3.05
C GLY A 38 -4.95 3.82 -3.55
N GLN A 39 -3.95 3.48 -2.72
CA GLN A 39 -2.54 3.44 -3.11
C GLN A 39 -2.04 2.03 -3.46
N ALA A 40 -2.81 0.97 -3.23
CA ALA A 40 -2.41 -0.38 -3.60
C ALA A 40 -2.30 -0.52 -5.13
N SER A 41 -1.46 -1.46 -5.59
CA SER A 41 -1.48 -1.87 -7.01
C SER A 41 -2.90 -2.31 -7.41
N CYS A 42 -3.53 -3.10 -6.54
CA CYS A 42 -4.97 -3.38 -6.50
C CYS A 42 -5.33 -3.85 -5.08
N GLU A 43 -6.50 -3.46 -4.60
CA GLU A 43 -7.09 -3.96 -3.34
C GLU A 43 -7.58 -5.42 -3.44
N VAL A 44 -7.92 -6.01 -2.29
CA VAL A 44 -8.33 -7.42 -2.18
C VAL A 44 -9.85 -7.53 -2.07
N TYR A 45 -10.43 -8.45 -2.83
CA TYR A 45 -11.84 -8.78 -2.79
C TYR A 45 -12.04 -10.22 -2.32
N GLY A 46 -13.02 -10.45 -1.45
CA GLY A 46 -13.28 -11.79 -0.90
C GLY A 46 -13.84 -12.79 -1.92
N LEU A 47 -14.55 -12.31 -2.94
CA LEU A 47 -15.11 -13.14 -4.00
C LEU A 47 -15.10 -12.36 -5.33
N LEU A 48 -14.54 -12.96 -6.36
CA LEU A 48 -14.46 -12.39 -7.70
C LEU A 48 -15.15 -13.31 -8.71
N LYS A 49 -15.88 -12.73 -9.67
CA LYS A 49 -16.31 -13.41 -10.88
C LYS A 49 -15.24 -13.24 -11.96
N ARG A 50 -15.36 -13.99 -13.07
CA ARG A 50 -14.39 -13.93 -14.17
C ARG A 50 -14.15 -12.50 -14.73
N PRO A 51 -15.17 -11.65 -14.93
CA PRO A 51 -14.94 -10.27 -15.35
C PRO A 51 -14.18 -9.44 -14.31
N ASP A 52 -14.44 -9.69 -13.02
CA ASP A 52 -13.78 -8.98 -11.92
C ASP A 52 -12.32 -9.42 -11.78
N GLU A 53 -12.05 -10.72 -11.91
CA GLU A 53 -10.70 -11.30 -11.94
C GLU A 53 -9.85 -10.70 -13.06
N LYS A 54 -10.43 -10.56 -14.27
CA LYS A 54 -9.78 -9.85 -15.38
C LYS A 54 -9.41 -8.42 -14.97
N TYR A 55 -10.37 -7.67 -14.43
CA TYR A 55 -10.16 -6.27 -14.04
C TYR A 55 -9.04 -6.10 -13.01
N VAL A 56 -9.08 -6.87 -11.90
CA VAL A 56 -8.06 -6.74 -10.84
C VAL A 56 -6.67 -7.16 -11.33
N THR A 57 -6.60 -8.14 -12.23
CA THR A 57 -5.34 -8.59 -12.83
C THR A 57 -4.72 -7.51 -13.70
N GLU A 58 -5.51 -6.90 -14.59
CA GLU A 58 -5.05 -5.82 -15.47
C GLU A 58 -4.69 -4.57 -14.66
N ARG A 59 -5.51 -4.18 -13.68
CA ARG A 59 -5.26 -3.02 -12.81
C ARG A 59 -3.96 -3.17 -12.02
N ALA A 60 -3.73 -4.31 -11.38
CA ALA A 60 -2.49 -4.56 -10.64
C ALA A 60 -1.27 -4.58 -11.56
N TYR A 61 -1.43 -5.12 -12.78
CA TYR A 61 -0.36 -5.15 -13.77
C TYR A 61 0.01 -3.75 -14.25
N ASP A 62 -0.97 -2.87 -14.46
CA ASP A 62 -0.77 -1.50 -14.97
C ASP A 62 -0.36 -0.49 -13.90
N ASN A 63 -0.62 -0.78 -12.63
CA ASN A 63 -0.20 0.03 -11.49
C ASN A 63 0.81 -0.70 -10.57
N PRO A 64 1.98 -1.14 -11.06
CA PRO A 64 2.93 -1.87 -10.23
C PRO A 64 3.65 -0.93 -9.25
N LYS A 65 3.66 -1.28 -7.96
CA LYS A 65 4.38 -0.54 -6.92
C LYS A 65 5.42 -1.42 -6.22
N PHE A 66 6.58 -0.83 -5.93
CA PHE A 66 7.52 -1.43 -4.98
C PHE A 66 7.06 -1.20 -3.53
N VAL A 67 7.67 -1.92 -2.59
CA VAL A 67 7.38 -1.77 -1.15
C VAL A 67 7.67 -0.35 -0.67
N GLU A 68 8.71 0.29 -1.21
CA GLU A 68 9.07 1.67 -0.91
C GLU A 68 8.09 2.69 -1.52
N ASP A 69 7.53 2.40 -2.70
CA ASP A 69 6.53 3.26 -3.31
C ASP A 69 5.24 3.24 -2.50
N MET A 70 4.85 2.07 -1.98
CA MET A 70 3.67 1.91 -1.13
C MET A 70 3.73 2.81 0.11
N VAL A 71 4.83 2.74 0.86
CA VAL A 71 4.97 3.56 2.07
C VAL A 71 5.09 5.05 1.75
N ARG A 72 5.73 5.44 0.64
CA ARG A 72 5.85 6.85 0.22
C ARG A 72 4.50 7.44 -0.13
N ASP A 73 3.70 6.74 -0.92
CA ASP A 73 2.41 7.25 -1.40
C ASP A 73 1.41 7.36 -0.25
N VAL A 74 1.35 6.34 0.63
CA VAL A 74 0.53 6.39 1.84
C VAL A 74 1.00 7.49 2.78
N ALA A 75 2.31 7.60 3.04
CA ALA A 75 2.86 8.69 3.85
C ALA A 75 2.51 10.08 3.28
N GLY A 76 2.54 10.24 1.95
CA GLY A 76 2.12 11.46 1.26
C GLY A 76 0.70 11.86 1.63
N LEU A 77 -0.25 10.92 1.60
CA LEU A 77 -1.64 11.17 1.99
C LEU A 77 -1.80 11.41 3.49
N LEU A 78 -1.15 10.60 4.33
CA LEU A 78 -1.18 10.76 5.79
C LEU A 78 -0.64 12.12 6.24
N ASN A 79 0.31 12.71 5.49
CA ASN A 79 0.80 14.07 5.75
C ASN A 79 -0.26 15.14 5.57
N HIS A 80 -1.19 14.95 4.65
CA HIS A 80 -2.26 15.90 4.37
C HIS A 80 -3.48 15.73 5.30
N GLU A 81 -3.64 14.57 5.94
CA GLU A 81 -4.70 14.32 6.92
C GLU A 81 -4.44 15.09 8.23
N GLN A 82 -5.21 16.14 8.47
CA GLN A 82 -5.01 17.05 9.61
C GLN A 82 -5.35 16.41 10.95
N ARG A 83 -6.19 15.36 10.94
CA ARG A 83 -6.62 14.66 12.16
C ARG A 83 -5.55 13.73 12.76
N ILE A 84 -4.42 13.57 12.06
CA ILE A 84 -3.29 12.73 12.47
C ILE A 84 -2.13 13.62 12.89
N ASP A 85 -1.66 13.49 14.13
CA ASP A 85 -0.47 14.19 14.64
C ASP A 85 0.83 13.48 14.25
N ALA A 86 0.84 12.15 14.34
CA ALA A 86 2.00 11.32 14.05
C ALA A 86 1.55 9.99 13.45
N TYR A 87 2.39 9.38 12.61
CA TYR A 87 2.11 8.07 12.03
C TYR A 87 3.38 7.25 11.79
N ALA A 88 3.18 5.95 11.73
CA ALA A 88 4.09 4.96 11.15
C ALA A 88 3.32 4.20 10.07
N VAL A 89 3.91 4.10 8.88
CA VAL A 89 3.39 3.26 7.79
C VAL A 89 4.44 2.23 7.40
N GLU A 90 4.04 0.96 7.49
CA GLU A 90 4.85 -0.19 7.16
C GLU A 90 4.23 -0.90 5.96
N SER A 91 5.07 -1.38 5.05
CA SER A 91 4.66 -2.31 4.00
C SER A 91 5.57 -3.52 4.03
N GLU A 92 4.97 -4.71 4.11
CA GLU A 92 5.64 -5.99 4.03
C GLU A 92 5.10 -6.77 2.83
N ASN A 93 5.97 -7.11 1.88
CA ASN A 93 5.63 -7.95 0.75
C ASN A 93 6.10 -9.38 1.02
N PHE A 94 5.16 -10.33 1.00
CA PHE A 94 5.47 -11.76 1.09
C PHE A 94 5.91 -12.26 -0.29
N GLU A 95 7.17 -12.01 -0.64
CA GLU A 95 7.70 -12.21 -1.99
C GLU A 95 7.36 -13.59 -2.56
N SER A 96 6.73 -13.63 -3.74
CA SER A 96 6.30 -14.88 -4.37
C SER A 96 7.46 -15.72 -4.93
N ILE A 97 8.63 -15.10 -5.10
CA ILE A 97 9.82 -15.69 -5.73
C ILE A 97 11.00 -15.83 -4.76
N HIS A 98 10.83 -15.41 -3.51
CA HIS A 98 11.86 -15.47 -2.47
C HIS A 98 11.23 -15.95 -1.15
N ASN A 99 11.99 -16.67 -0.33
CA ASN A 99 11.47 -17.16 0.96
C ASN A 99 11.78 -16.20 2.12
N HIS A 100 11.66 -14.91 1.86
CA HIS A 100 11.78 -13.82 2.84
C HIS A 100 10.96 -12.62 2.36
N SER A 101 10.57 -11.75 3.29
CA SER A 101 9.80 -10.56 2.96
C SER A 101 10.69 -9.41 2.48
N ALA A 102 10.17 -8.58 1.58
CA ALA A 102 10.67 -7.23 1.37
C ALA A 102 9.89 -6.27 2.27
N TYR A 103 10.58 -5.32 2.92
CA TYR A 103 9.99 -4.47 3.94
C TYR A 103 10.45 -3.01 3.79
N ALA A 104 9.53 -2.08 4.00
CA ALA A 104 9.81 -0.65 4.12
C ALA A 104 8.93 -0.02 5.22
N LEU A 105 9.44 1.05 5.83
CA LEU A 105 8.80 1.80 6.90
C LEU A 105 9.05 3.30 6.71
N ILE A 106 8.02 4.12 6.91
CA ILE A 106 8.15 5.57 7.12
C ILE A 106 7.46 5.94 8.42
N GLU A 107 8.16 6.69 9.26
CA GLU A 107 7.62 7.28 10.47
C GLU A 107 7.72 8.81 10.41
N ARG A 108 6.69 9.49 10.93
CA ARG A 108 6.72 10.95 11.04
C ARG A 108 5.84 11.42 12.19
N ASP A 109 6.40 12.31 13.01
CA ASP A 109 5.65 13.15 13.93
C ASP A 109 5.57 14.57 13.34
N LYS A 110 4.36 15.03 13.00
CA LYS A 110 4.14 16.32 12.34
C LYS A 110 4.28 17.51 13.29
N ARG A 111 4.35 17.25 14.60
CA ARG A 111 4.53 18.27 15.64
C ARG A 111 6.00 18.66 15.79
N LEU A 112 6.92 17.84 15.27
CA LEU A 112 8.35 18.12 15.25
C LEU A 112 8.71 18.93 13.99
N PRO A 113 9.69 19.86 14.06
CA PRO A 113 10.20 20.53 12.88
C PRO A 113 10.87 19.54 11.92
N ALA A 114 10.78 19.86 10.61
CA ALA A 114 11.38 19.07 9.52
C ALA A 114 12.90 19.23 9.44
#